data_AF-A0A7M7H672-F1
#
_entry.id   AF-A0A7M7H672-F1
#
_cell.length_a   1.000
_cell.length_b   1.000
_cell.length_c   1.000
_cell.angle_alpha   90.00
_cell.angle_beta   90.00
_cell.angle_gamma   90.00
#
_symmetry.space_group_name_H-M   'P 1'
#
loop_
_entity.id
_entity.type
_entity.pdbx_description
1 polymer ?
#
loop_
_entity_poly.entity_id
_entity_poly.type
_entity_poly.pdbx_seq_one_letter_code
_entity_poly.pdbx_strand_id
1 'polypeptide(L)'
;MLKQITPEKSIYIIWLSVALSFCWPLPINSTRKQIMYIKILQISAVVNAFMRVVEEMMICVKEEQLYDILCMYVKKCNIFYGGTIVLIYGTATVFVLGPIFLPISFPWGTEYPFQVNYTTINVIIYAHQFFLVYQCAAHTCLSLFGALLLWFATARFECLIKELQKITSIDMLIVCLKKLLFLRRYAEEVVSSIRFLVFYAITISTFTLTLSGIIMIINCPLFVKMEFITISISLLVQIYIYAWPADYMQDMSINVLRSAYNSIWYEQTLDMQKTLLIMMAYQKPVTFSINVLLPELTLRYCCSYVSNALSIFTALRAVVEVT
;
A
#
# COMPACT_ATOMS: atom_id res chain seq x y z
N MET A 1 28.22 -9.93 -2.26
CA MET A 1 28.07 -8.52 -1.86
C MET A 1 26.81 -7.96 -2.51
N LEU A 2 25.71 -7.82 -1.75
CA LEU A 2 24.51 -7.13 -2.24
C LEU A 2 24.84 -5.63 -2.38
N LYS A 3 24.81 -5.11 -3.62
CA LYS A 3 24.89 -3.66 -3.86
C LYS A 3 23.76 -2.97 -3.10
N GLN A 4 24.10 -1.97 -2.28
CA GLN A 4 23.12 -1.15 -1.56
C GLN A 4 22.18 -0.48 -2.56
N ILE A 5 20.87 -0.67 -2.38
CA ILE A 5 19.84 -0.08 -3.22
C ILE A 5 19.72 1.40 -2.83
N THR A 6 20.02 2.30 -3.77
CA THR A 6 19.84 3.74 -3.58
C THR A 6 18.35 4.10 -3.71
N PRO A 7 17.85 5.13 -3.00
CA PRO A 7 16.45 5.54 -3.05
C PRO A 7 15.97 5.83 -4.49
N GLU A 8 16.84 6.40 -5.34
CA GLU A 8 16.58 6.63 -6.76
C GLU A 8 16.28 5.34 -7.54
N LYS A 9 17.04 4.27 -7.27
CA LYS A 9 16.83 2.97 -7.93
C LYS A 9 15.56 2.30 -7.44
N SER A 10 15.23 2.43 -6.16
CA SER A 10 13.94 1.95 -5.62
C SER A 10 12.77 2.65 -6.31
N ILE A 11 12.83 3.98 -6.43
CA ILE A 11 11.79 4.78 -7.10
C ILE A 11 11.64 4.36 -8.57
N TYR A 12 12.75 4.14 -9.27
CA TYR A 12 12.72 3.72 -10.67
C TYR A 12 12.12 2.31 -10.87
N ILE A 13 12.46 1.36 -10.00
CA ILE A 13 11.88 0.01 -10.02
C ILE A 13 10.37 0.08 -9.79
N ILE A 14 9.93 0.94 -8.88
CA ILE A 14 8.52 1.15 -8.60
C ILE A 14 7.82 1.78 -9.80
N TRP A 15 8.41 2.81 -10.42
CA TRP A 15 7.89 3.43 -11.63
C TRP A 15 7.69 2.41 -12.76
N LEU A 16 8.68 1.55 -12.98
CA LEU A 16 8.60 0.48 -13.99
C LEU A 16 7.48 -0.53 -13.67
N SER A 17 7.32 -0.90 -12.39
CA SER A 17 6.27 -1.83 -11.95
C SER A 17 4.85 -1.25 -12.09
N VAL A 18 4.68 0.06 -11.90
CA VAL A 18 3.43 0.81 -12.11
C VAL A 18 3.09 0.89 -13.60
N ALA A 19 4.08 1.11 -14.45
CA ALA A 19 3.89 1.16 -15.91
C ALA A 19 3.44 -0.19 -16.49
N LEU A 20 3.91 -1.31 -15.91
CA LEU A 20 3.62 -2.67 -16.36
C LEU A 20 2.26 -3.22 -15.90
N SER A 21 1.63 -2.62 -14.89
CA SER A 21 0.43 -3.18 -14.28
C SER A 21 -0.82 -2.97 -15.17
N PHE A 22 -0.97 -1.85 -15.86
CA PHE A 22 -2.29 -1.39 -16.39
C PHE A 22 -2.74 -1.93 -17.76
N CYS A 23 -2.75 -3.24 -17.96
CA CYS A 23 -3.41 -3.87 -19.12
C CYS A 23 -4.26 -5.09 -18.69
N TRP A 24 -5.59 -4.96 -18.45
CA TRP A 24 -6.56 -6.09 -18.54
C TRP A 24 -8.05 -5.63 -18.51
N PRO A 25 -9.04 -6.39 -19.09
CA PRO A 25 -10.39 -5.90 -19.44
C PRO A 25 -11.54 -6.35 -18.51
N LEU A 26 -12.75 -5.75 -18.69
CA LEU A 26 -14.01 -5.94 -17.92
C LEU A 26 -15.27 -5.55 -18.78
N PRO A 27 -16.56 -5.77 -18.38
CA PRO A 27 -17.57 -6.60 -19.09
C PRO A 27 -18.79 -5.82 -19.69
N ILE A 28 -19.92 -6.53 -19.89
CA ILE A 28 -20.67 -6.66 -21.16
C ILE A 28 -21.84 -5.67 -21.44
N ASN A 29 -22.39 -4.92 -20.47
CA ASN A 29 -23.68 -4.20 -20.65
C ASN A 29 -23.63 -2.66 -20.62
N SER A 30 -22.62 -2.03 -21.21
CA SER A 30 -22.58 -0.57 -21.40
C SER A 30 -21.74 -0.22 -22.64
N THR A 31 -22.03 0.90 -23.31
CA THR A 31 -21.40 1.26 -24.60
C THR A 31 -19.88 1.29 -24.49
N ARG A 32 -19.21 0.43 -25.27
CA ARG A 32 -17.78 0.07 -25.21
C ARG A 32 -16.82 1.26 -25.11
N LYS A 33 -17.16 2.40 -25.72
CA LYS A 33 -16.32 3.61 -25.72
C LYS A 33 -16.44 4.44 -24.44
N GLN A 34 -17.62 4.53 -23.81
CA GLN A 34 -17.84 5.39 -22.64
C GLN A 34 -17.24 4.82 -21.36
N ILE A 35 -17.38 3.53 -21.11
CA ILE A 35 -16.74 2.87 -19.96
C ILE A 35 -15.22 2.91 -20.09
N MET A 36 -14.72 2.67 -21.31
CA MET A 36 -13.29 2.71 -21.62
C MET A 36 -12.73 4.11 -21.38
N TYR A 37 -13.41 5.15 -21.82
CA TYR A 37 -12.99 6.54 -21.60
C TYR A 37 -12.97 6.91 -20.12
N ILE A 38 -14.01 6.55 -19.35
CA ILE A 38 -14.12 6.89 -17.92
C ILE A 38 -13.06 6.15 -17.07
N LYS A 39 -12.85 4.86 -17.33
CA LYS A 39 -11.82 4.09 -16.60
C LYS A 39 -10.40 4.48 -17.01
N ILE A 40 -10.16 4.75 -18.29
CA ILE A 40 -8.88 5.30 -18.75
C ILE A 40 -8.63 6.66 -18.10
N LEU A 41 -9.64 7.54 -18.03
CA LEU A 41 -9.52 8.83 -17.36
C LEU A 41 -9.23 8.72 -15.86
N GLN A 42 -9.89 7.79 -15.16
CA GLN A 42 -9.64 7.56 -13.74
C GLN A 42 -8.26 6.97 -13.49
N ILE A 43 -7.82 6.01 -14.30
CA ILE A 43 -6.48 5.42 -14.21
C ILE A 43 -5.42 6.45 -14.60
N SER A 44 -5.63 7.21 -15.68
CA SER A 44 -4.71 8.28 -16.10
C SER A 44 -4.65 9.40 -15.08
N ALA A 45 -5.76 9.71 -14.40
CA ALA A 45 -5.78 10.69 -13.31
C ALA A 45 -5.02 10.19 -12.08
N VAL A 46 -5.18 8.91 -11.72
CA VAL A 46 -4.42 8.27 -10.64
C VAL A 46 -2.94 8.21 -10.97
N VAL A 47 -2.58 7.81 -12.20
CA VAL A 47 -1.19 7.79 -12.69
C VAL A 47 -0.61 9.21 -12.74
N ASN A 48 -1.34 10.22 -13.23
CA ASN A 48 -0.86 11.61 -13.22
C ASN A 48 -0.67 12.14 -11.80
N ALA A 49 -1.60 11.83 -10.88
CA ALA A 49 -1.48 12.22 -9.48
C ALA A 49 -0.25 11.56 -8.85
N PHE A 50 -0.03 10.27 -9.12
CA PHE A 50 1.15 9.55 -8.67
C PHE A 50 2.45 10.09 -9.28
N MET A 51 2.48 10.36 -10.59
CA MET A 51 3.63 10.94 -11.27
C MET A 51 3.99 12.32 -10.69
N ARG A 52 2.98 13.15 -10.42
CA ARG A 52 3.17 14.46 -9.77
C ARG A 52 3.75 14.31 -8.37
N VAL A 53 3.23 13.36 -7.58
CA VAL A 53 3.72 13.10 -6.22
C VAL A 53 5.16 12.59 -6.24
N VAL A 54 5.53 11.77 -7.23
CA VAL A 54 6.91 11.27 -7.41
C VAL A 54 7.86 12.38 -7.86
N GLU A 55 7.42 13.27 -8.74
CA GLU A 55 8.22 14.42 -9.17
C GLU A 55 8.51 15.35 -7.99
N GLU A 56 7.49 15.65 -7.18
CA GLU A 56 7.63 16.38 -5.91
C GLU A 56 8.59 15.69 -4.94
N MET A 57 8.53 14.35 -4.83
CA MET A 57 9.50 13.57 -4.05
C MET A 57 10.92 13.76 -4.57
N MET A 58 11.14 13.65 -5.89
CA MET A 58 12.47 13.78 -6.50
C MET A 58 13.08 15.18 -6.29
N ILE A 59 12.24 16.21 -6.28
CA ILE A 59 12.68 17.58 -5.98
C ILE A 59 13.07 17.71 -4.50
N CYS A 60 12.24 17.20 -3.59
CA CYS A 60 12.45 17.33 -2.15
C CYS A 60 13.62 16.47 -1.61
N VAL A 61 13.90 15.32 -2.22
CA VAL A 61 15.01 14.42 -1.83
C VAL A 61 16.39 15.10 -1.93
N LYS A 62 16.50 16.18 -2.70
CA LYS A 62 17.75 16.97 -2.81
C LYS A 62 18.08 17.77 -1.54
N GLU A 63 17.16 17.85 -0.57
CA GLU A 63 17.40 18.48 0.72
C GLU A 63 18.16 17.54 1.66
N GLU A 64 19.35 17.98 2.11
CA GLU A 64 20.33 17.15 2.84
C GLU A 64 19.74 16.55 4.13
N GLN A 65 18.95 17.32 4.89
CA GLN A 65 18.31 16.86 6.12
C GLN A 65 17.20 15.82 5.87
N LEU A 66 16.49 15.92 4.75
CA LEU A 66 15.42 14.98 4.40
C LEU A 66 16.01 13.67 3.89
N TYR A 67 17.14 13.72 3.17
CA TYR A 67 17.84 12.56 2.64
C TYR A 67 18.30 11.59 3.73
N ASP A 68 18.89 12.11 4.81
CA ASP A 68 19.36 11.28 5.93
C ASP A 68 18.20 10.55 6.64
N ILE A 69 17.11 11.26 6.89
CA ILE A 69 15.89 10.69 7.50
C ILE A 69 15.29 9.62 6.58
N LEU A 70 15.21 9.88 5.28
CA LEU A 70 14.76 8.90 4.29
C LEU A 70 15.65 7.66 4.25
N CYS A 71 16.98 7.81 4.30
CA CYS A 71 17.90 6.67 4.34
C CYS A 71 17.67 5.80 5.58
N MET A 72 17.36 6.41 6.73
CA MET A 72 16.97 5.68 7.95
C MET A 72 15.67 4.88 7.72
N TYR A 73 14.63 5.49 7.16
CA TYR A 73 13.37 4.79 6.84
C TYR A 73 13.55 3.67 5.82
N VAL A 74 14.35 3.91 4.77
CA VAL A 74 14.67 2.88 3.78
C VAL A 74 15.37 1.71 4.45
N LYS A 75 16.39 1.92 5.29
CA LYS A 75 17.04 0.83 6.04
C LYS A 75 16.06 0.06 6.92
N LYS A 76 15.16 0.78 7.60
CA LYS A 76 14.12 0.19 8.47
C LYS A 76 13.14 -0.68 7.69
N CYS A 77 12.72 -0.24 6.50
CA CYS A 77 11.65 -0.90 5.75
C CYS A 77 12.15 -1.88 4.69
N ASN A 78 13.42 -1.79 4.26
CA ASN A 78 13.96 -2.56 3.13
C ASN A 78 13.84 -4.08 3.34
N ILE A 79 14.12 -4.58 4.55
CA ILE A 79 14.02 -6.02 4.85
C ILE A 79 12.58 -6.49 4.72
N PHE A 80 11.64 -5.72 5.29
CA PHE A 80 10.22 -6.07 5.31
C PHE A 80 9.58 -6.00 3.91
N TYR A 81 9.81 -4.90 3.18
CA TYR A 81 9.28 -4.73 1.83
C TYR A 81 9.96 -5.66 0.83
N GLY A 82 11.28 -5.87 0.93
CA GLY A 82 11.99 -6.87 0.14
C GLY A 82 11.45 -8.28 0.37
N GLY A 83 11.24 -8.67 1.63
CA GLY A 83 10.62 -9.94 1.99
C GLY A 83 9.20 -10.09 1.44
N THR A 84 8.40 -9.02 1.43
CA THR A 84 7.05 -9.07 0.87
C THR A 84 7.05 -9.23 -0.66
N ILE A 85 7.96 -8.55 -1.36
CA ILE A 85 8.14 -8.73 -2.81
C ILE A 85 8.50 -10.20 -3.10
N VAL A 86 9.46 -10.75 -2.35
CA VAL A 86 9.86 -12.16 -2.49
C VAL A 86 8.68 -13.09 -2.22
N LEU A 87 7.88 -12.81 -1.19
CA LEU A 87 6.67 -13.59 -0.89
C LEU A 87 5.66 -13.55 -2.05
N ILE A 88 5.35 -12.36 -2.58
CA ILE A 88 4.37 -12.19 -3.67
C ILE A 88 4.83 -12.88 -4.97
N TYR A 89 6.09 -12.68 -5.37
CA TYR A 89 6.60 -13.35 -6.57
C TYR A 89 6.81 -14.85 -6.33
N GLY A 90 7.13 -15.26 -5.10
CA GLY A 90 7.23 -16.66 -4.71
C GLY A 90 5.88 -17.38 -4.75
N THR A 91 4.79 -16.74 -4.32
CA THR A 91 3.45 -17.34 -4.45
C THR A 91 3.04 -17.46 -5.91
N ALA A 92 3.33 -16.44 -6.72
CA ALA A 92 3.11 -16.47 -8.16
C ALA A 92 3.89 -17.60 -8.85
N THR A 93 5.16 -17.83 -8.49
CA THR A 93 5.97 -18.92 -9.07
C THR A 93 5.42 -20.29 -8.68
N VAL A 94 5.08 -20.49 -7.40
CA VAL A 94 4.49 -21.74 -6.91
C VAL A 94 3.18 -22.06 -7.63
N PHE A 95 2.32 -21.06 -7.82
CA PHE A 95 1.05 -21.19 -8.54
C PHE A 95 1.28 -21.64 -9.99
N VAL A 96 2.19 -20.98 -10.71
CA VAL A 96 2.49 -21.34 -12.10
C VAL A 96 3.09 -22.75 -12.21
N LEU A 97 3.85 -23.20 -11.21
CA LEU A 97 4.42 -24.55 -11.18
C LEU A 97 3.42 -25.62 -10.71
N GLY A 98 2.20 -25.26 -10.30
CA GLY A 98 1.15 -26.17 -9.84
C GLY A 98 0.91 -27.40 -10.74
N PRO A 99 0.88 -27.29 -12.08
CA PRO A 99 0.73 -28.42 -13.01
C PRO A 99 1.81 -29.52 -12.90
N ILE A 100 2.95 -29.24 -12.25
CA ILE A 100 4.00 -30.23 -12.01
C ILE A 100 3.61 -31.16 -10.85
N PHE A 101 2.90 -30.63 -9.86
CA PHE A 101 2.57 -31.32 -8.61
C PHE A 101 1.15 -31.88 -8.58
N LEU A 102 0.26 -31.31 -9.39
CA LEU A 102 -1.15 -31.68 -9.48
C LEU A 102 -1.47 -32.26 -10.85
N PRO A 103 -2.46 -33.16 -10.97
CA PRO A 103 -2.89 -33.73 -12.25
C PRO A 103 -3.75 -32.73 -13.04
N ILE A 104 -3.22 -31.53 -13.28
CA ILE A 104 -3.86 -30.44 -14.03
C ILE A 104 -2.95 -30.02 -15.20
N SER A 105 -3.55 -29.66 -16.33
CA SER A 105 -2.79 -29.30 -17.54
C SER A 105 -2.27 -27.86 -17.52
N PHE A 106 -2.98 -26.96 -16.82
CA PHE A 106 -2.70 -25.53 -16.80
C PHE A 106 -2.88 -24.98 -15.38
N PRO A 107 -2.13 -23.93 -14.97
CA PRO A 107 -2.30 -23.27 -13.68
C PRO A 107 -3.74 -22.74 -13.47
N TRP A 108 -4.35 -22.23 -14.54
CA TRP A 108 -5.74 -21.79 -14.53
C TRP A 108 -6.64 -22.77 -15.27
N GLY A 109 -7.71 -23.22 -14.61
CA GLY A 109 -8.79 -24.01 -15.22
C GLY A 109 -9.70 -23.17 -16.11
N THR A 110 -9.16 -22.61 -17.19
CA THR A 110 -9.91 -21.79 -18.16
C THR A 110 -10.41 -22.66 -19.32
N GLU A 111 -11.70 -22.57 -19.64
CA GLU A 111 -12.27 -23.17 -20.84
C GLU A 111 -11.99 -22.28 -22.06
N TYR A 112 -11.40 -22.86 -23.11
CA TYR A 112 -11.12 -22.16 -24.35
C TYR A 112 -12.17 -22.50 -25.41
N PRO A 113 -12.63 -21.52 -26.22
CA PRO A 113 -13.63 -21.77 -27.26
C PRO A 113 -13.07 -22.52 -28.49
N PHE A 114 -11.80 -22.91 -28.45
CA PHE A 114 -11.09 -23.63 -29.50
C PHE A 114 -10.46 -24.91 -28.94
N GLN A 115 -10.19 -25.88 -29.82
CA GLN A 115 -9.64 -27.17 -29.39
C GLN A 115 -8.18 -27.04 -28.92
N VAL A 116 -7.92 -27.48 -27.70
CA VAL A 116 -6.62 -27.46 -27.02
C VAL A 116 -5.94 -28.83 -27.19
N ASN A 117 -5.76 -29.26 -28.45
CA ASN A 117 -5.25 -30.60 -28.76
C ASN A 117 -3.78 -30.60 -29.24
N TYR A 118 -3.25 -29.43 -29.63
CA TYR A 118 -1.91 -29.32 -30.22
C TYR A 118 -0.88 -28.81 -29.22
N THR A 119 0.30 -29.43 -29.19
CA THR A 119 1.42 -29.06 -28.31
C THR A 119 1.79 -27.58 -28.43
N THR A 120 1.78 -27.01 -29.64
CA THR A 120 2.08 -25.59 -29.87
C THR A 120 1.07 -24.66 -29.21
N ILE A 121 -0.23 -25.01 -29.25
CA ILE A 121 -1.29 -24.22 -28.62
C ILE A 121 -1.13 -24.26 -27.10
N ASN A 122 -0.79 -25.42 -26.53
CA ASN A 122 -0.55 -25.57 -25.08
C ASN A 122 0.61 -24.68 -24.61
N VAL A 123 1.70 -24.63 -25.37
CA VAL A 123 2.85 -23.77 -25.05
C VAL A 123 2.46 -22.28 -25.07
N ILE A 124 1.69 -21.85 -26.08
CA ILE A 124 1.22 -20.45 -26.19
C ILE A 124 0.31 -20.10 -25.00
N ILE A 125 -0.65 -20.97 -24.68
CA ILE A 125 -1.57 -20.77 -23.55
C ILE A 125 -0.78 -20.69 -22.25
N TYR A 126 0.15 -21.61 -22.03
CA TYR A 126 0.94 -21.65 -20.80
C TYR A 126 1.81 -20.40 -20.67
N ALA A 127 2.46 -19.97 -21.75
CA ALA A 127 3.22 -18.72 -21.78
C ALA A 127 2.33 -17.52 -21.45
N HIS A 128 1.12 -17.47 -22.03
CA HIS A 128 0.16 -16.40 -21.75
C HIS A 128 -0.26 -16.37 -20.27
N GLN A 129 -0.64 -17.51 -19.70
CA GLN A 129 -1.02 -17.62 -18.29
C GLN A 129 0.15 -17.30 -17.36
N PHE A 130 1.38 -17.69 -17.70
CA PHE A 130 2.59 -17.28 -17.01
C PHE A 130 2.69 -15.75 -16.96
N PHE A 131 2.61 -15.06 -18.11
CA PHE A 131 2.70 -13.60 -18.16
C PHE A 131 1.61 -12.92 -17.32
N LEU A 132 0.37 -13.43 -17.39
CA LEU A 132 -0.75 -12.91 -16.60
C LEU A 132 -0.51 -13.02 -15.10
N VAL A 133 -0.02 -14.16 -14.62
CA VAL A 133 0.24 -14.36 -13.18
C VAL A 133 1.30 -13.41 -12.67
N TYR A 134 2.39 -13.22 -13.41
CA TYR A 134 3.44 -12.26 -13.04
C TYR A 134 2.98 -10.80 -13.15
N GLN A 135 2.09 -10.48 -14.09
CA GLN A 135 1.49 -9.15 -14.17
C GLN A 135 0.58 -8.88 -12.97
N CYS A 136 -0.20 -9.86 -12.52
CA CYS A 136 -0.98 -9.77 -11.28
C CYS A 136 -0.07 -9.58 -10.06
N ALA A 137 1.04 -10.32 -9.98
CA ALA A 137 2.03 -10.16 -8.91
C ALA A 137 2.64 -8.74 -8.91
N ALA A 138 2.97 -8.20 -10.09
CA ALA A 138 3.45 -6.83 -10.23
C ALA A 138 2.40 -5.78 -9.82
N HIS A 139 1.13 -6.03 -10.12
CA HIS A 139 0.00 -5.18 -9.67
C HIS A 139 -0.10 -5.13 -8.15
N THR A 140 0.05 -6.27 -7.49
CA THR A 140 0.06 -6.34 -6.02
C THR A 140 1.16 -5.45 -5.44
N CYS A 141 2.32 -5.32 -6.11
CA CYS A 141 3.41 -4.44 -5.69
C CYS A 141 3.09 -2.93 -5.76
N LEU A 142 2.01 -2.49 -6.44
CA LEU A 142 1.54 -1.09 -6.35
C LEU A 142 1.22 -0.70 -4.91
N SER A 143 0.89 -1.67 -4.03
CA SER A 143 0.68 -1.40 -2.62
C SER A 143 1.91 -0.87 -1.91
N LEU A 144 3.09 -1.33 -2.31
CA LEU A 144 4.38 -0.90 -1.76
C LEU A 144 4.64 0.57 -2.12
N PHE A 145 4.26 0.97 -3.33
CA PHE A 145 4.37 2.35 -3.76
C PHE A 145 3.49 3.27 -2.91
N GLY A 146 2.22 2.92 -2.72
CA GLY A 146 1.31 3.70 -1.87
C GLY A 146 1.84 3.83 -0.43
N ALA A 147 2.42 2.76 0.12
CA ALA A 147 3.05 2.78 1.43
C ALA A 147 4.30 3.68 1.49
N LEU A 148 5.12 3.72 0.45
CA LEU A 148 6.30 4.59 0.38
C LEU A 148 5.93 6.08 0.30
N LEU A 149 4.81 6.42 -0.37
CA LEU A 149 4.28 7.78 -0.36
C LEU A 149 3.90 8.25 1.05
N LEU A 150 3.26 7.37 1.82
CA LEU A 150 2.95 7.62 3.22
C LEU A 150 4.23 7.77 4.06
N TRP A 151 5.23 6.88 3.89
CA TRP A 151 6.51 7.02 4.58
C TRP A 151 7.23 8.32 4.30
N PHE A 152 7.20 8.79 3.05
CA PHE A 152 7.78 10.07 2.69
C PHE A 152 7.04 11.24 3.33
N ALA A 153 5.69 11.21 3.34
CA ALA A 153 4.92 12.21 4.07
C ALA A 153 5.31 12.22 5.56
N THR A 154 5.48 11.05 6.17
CA THR A 154 5.95 10.94 7.56
C THR A 154 7.35 11.50 7.76
N ALA A 155 8.31 11.18 6.88
CA ALA A 155 9.68 11.69 6.96
C ALA A 155 9.72 13.23 6.92
N ARG A 156 8.83 13.85 6.12
CA ARG A 156 8.69 15.32 6.09
C ARG A 156 8.13 15.89 7.39
N PHE A 157 7.19 15.20 8.04
CA PHE A 157 6.73 15.60 9.37
C PHE A 157 7.87 15.50 10.39
N GLU A 158 8.73 14.49 10.30
CA GLU A 158 9.92 14.38 11.15
C GLU A 158 10.93 15.50 10.95
N CYS A 159 11.20 15.85 9.69
CA CYS A 159 12.06 16.98 9.38
C CYS A 159 11.50 18.27 10.00
N LEU A 160 10.19 18.49 9.85
CA LEU A 160 9.50 19.64 10.42
C LEU A 160 9.58 19.69 11.95
N ILE A 161 9.49 18.55 12.64
CA ILE A 161 9.67 18.48 14.09
C ILE A 161 11.08 18.95 14.49
N LYS A 162 12.12 18.52 13.77
CA LYS A 162 13.51 18.93 14.04
C LYS A 162 13.73 20.41 13.75
N GLU A 163 13.08 20.96 12.72
CA GLU A 163 13.09 22.41 12.46
C GLU A 163 12.40 23.19 13.58
N LEU A 164 11.22 22.74 14.02
CA LEU A 164 10.42 23.37 15.07
C LEU A 164 11.19 23.50 16.39
N GLN A 165 11.99 22.49 16.75
CA GLN A 165 12.82 22.50 17.96
C GLN A 165 13.96 23.54 17.93
N LYS A 166 14.35 24.02 16.75
CA LYS A 166 15.45 24.98 16.57
C LYS A 166 14.96 26.43 16.47
N ILE A 167 13.66 26.67 16.57
CA ILE A 167 13.08 28.00 16.34
C ILE A 167 13.34 28.92 17.53
N THR A 168 13.90 30.10 17.24
CA THR A 168 14.17 31.17 18.22
C THR A 168 13.43 32.49 17.92
N SER A 169 12.79 32.61 16.75
CA SER A 169 12.13 33.85 16.32
C SER A 169 10.71 33.60 15.80
N ILE A 170 9.86 34.63 15.89
CA ILE A 170 8.46 34.59 15.43
C ILE A 170 8.38 34.39 13.92
N ASP A 171 9.23 35.05 13.14
CA ASP A 171 9.21 34.92 11.68
C ASP A 171 9.50 33.47 11.24
N MET A 172 10.45 32.82 11.91
CA MET A 172 10.76 31.41 11.69
C MET A 172 9.60 30.50 12.09
N LEU A 173 8.88 30.83 13.18
CA LEU A 173 7.67 30.12 13.59
C LEU A 173 6.54 30.25 12.56
N ILE A 174 6.32 31.45 12.00
CA ILE A 174 5.31 31.68 10.97
C ILE A 174 5.64 30.90 9.69
N VAL A 175 6.92 30.87 9.29
CA VAL A 175 7.38 30.05 8.16
C VAL A 175 7.16 28.56 8.43
N CYS A 176 7.49 28.08 9.63
CA CYS A 176 7.25 26.70 10.04
C CYS A 176 5.76 26.34 10.03
N LEU A 177 4.89 27.25 10.49
CA LEU A 177 3.44 27.06 10.46
C LEU A 177 2.90 26.98 9.03
N LYS A 178 3.40 27.82 8.11
CA LYS A 178 3.09 27.72 6.68
C LYS A 178 3.53 26.38 6.09
N LYS A 179 4.75 25.91 6.42
CA LYS A 179 5.26 24.59 6.02
C LYS A 179 4.37 23.46 6.56
N LEU A 180 3.93 23.53 7.82
CA LEU A 180 3.04 22.55 8.43
C LEU A 180 1.70 22.44 7.68
N LEU A 181 1.07 23.58 7.39
CA LEU A 181 -0.21 23.61 6.67
C LEU A 181 -0.08 23.05 5.25
N PHE A 182 1.00 23.40 4.56
CA PHE A 182 1.31 22.83 3.24
C PHE A 182 1.52 21.32 3.31
N LEU A 183 2.31 20.84 4.27
CA LEU A 183 2.58 19.42 4.44
C LEU A 183 1.33 18.62 4.82
N ARG A 184 0.44 19.20 5.64
CA ARG A 184 -0.86 18.61 5.95
C ARG A 184 -1.69 18.42 4.68
N ARG A 185 -1.80 19.48 3.87
CA ARG A 185 -2.54 19.41 2.60
C ARG A 185 -1.96 18.38 1.64
N TYR A 186 -0.63 18.34 1.51
CA TYR A 186 0.06 17.31 0.73
C TYR A 186 -0.27 15.90 1.24
N ALA A 187 -0.22 15.67 2.56
CA ALA A 187 -0.52 14.36 3.13
C ALA A 187 -2.00 13.96 2.91
N GLU A 188 -2.94 14.91 3.00
CA GLU A 188 -4.34 14.68 2.65
C GLU A 188 -4.53 14.34 1.16
N GLU A 189 -3.78 14.98 0.25
CA GLU A 189 -3.78 14.65 -1.18
C GLU A 189 -3.19 13.25 -1.45
N VAL A 190 -2.11 12.87 -0.77
CA VAL A 190 -1.54 11.52 -0.84
C VAL A 190 -2.54 10.47 -0.35
N VAL A 191 -3.15 10.69 0.82
CA VAL A 191 -4.19 9.82 1.38
C VAL A 191 -5.36 9.69 0.41
N SER A 192 -5.84 10.80 -0.15
CA SER A 192 -6.94 10.79 -1.12
C SER A 192 -6.57 10.01 -2.39
N SER A 193 -5.34 10.13 -2.86
CA SER A 193 -4.87 9.45 -4.09
C SER A 193 -4.80 7.94 -3.92
N ILE A 194 -4.37 7.45 -2.74
CA ILE A 194 -4.24 6.01 -2.48
C ILE A 194 -5.50 5.40 -1.84
N ARG A 195 -6.49 6.21 -1.45
CA ARG A 195 -7.73 5.77 -0.78
C ARG A 195 -8.46 4.67 -1.54
N PHE A 196 -8.64 4.85 -2.85
CA PHE A 196 -9.33 3.88 -3.70
C PHE A 196 -8.56 2.55 -3.77
N LEU A 197 -7.24 2.63 -3.84
CA LEU A 197 -6.34 1.49 -3.93
C LEU A 197 -6.33 0.67 -2.63
N VAL A 198 -6.35 1.32 -1.46
CA VAL A 198 -6.52 0.64 -0.16
C VAL A 198 -7.91 0.01 -0.02
N PHE A 199 -8.98 0.71 -0.43
CA PHE A 199 -10.34 0.16 -0.40
C PHE A 199 -10.47 -1.09 -1.27
N TYR A 200 -9.93 -1.05 -2.48
CA TYR A 200 -9.88 -2.18 -3.39
C TYR A 200 -9.10 -3.36 -2.79
N ALA A 201 -7.93 -3.10 -2.20
CA ALA A 201 -7.14 -4.13 -1.53
C ALA A 201 -7.88 -4.79 -0.36
N ILE A 202 -8.52 -4.01 0.54
CA ILE A 202 -9.29 -4.56 1.66
C ILE A 202 -10.46 -5.43 1.15
N THR A 203 -11.18 -4.95 0.13
CA THR A 203 -12.34 -5.68 -0.43
C THR A 203 -11.92 -7.00 -1.08
N ILE A 204 -10.83 -7.03 -1.85
CA ILE A 204 -10.35 -8.26 -2.47
C ILE A 204 -9.76 -9.21 -1.43
N SER A 205 -9.00 -8.69 -0.47
CA SER A 205 -8.43 -9.50 0.59
C SER A 205 -9.51 -10.15 1.44
N THR A 206 -10.57 -9.44 1.82
CA THR A 206 -11.69 -10.01 2.58
C THR A 206 -12.38 -11.11 1.78
N PHE A 207 -12.73 -10.85 0.52
CA PHE A 207 -13.36 -11.84 -0.34
C PHE A 207 -12.48 -13.10 -0.51
N THR A 208 -11.20 -12.92 -0.82
CA THR A 208 -10.28 -14.03 -1.03
C THR A 208 -10.03 -14.83 0.25
N LEU A 209 -9.94 -14.16 1.41
CA LEU A 209 -9.83 -14.85 2.70
C LEU A 209 -11.08 -15.69 2.98
N THR A 210 -12.28 -15.18 2.76
CA THR A 210 -13.50 -15.99 2.99
C THR A 210 -13.53 -17.25 2.13
N LEU A 211 -13.10 -17.16 0.86
CA LEU A 211 -12.98 -18.31 -0.02
C LEU A 211 -11.87 -19.28 0.40
N SER A 212 -10.72 -18.77 0.85
CA SER A 212 -9.63 -19.62 1.34
C SER A 212 -10.04 -20.43 2.56
N GLY A 213 -10.86 -19.85 3.44
CA GLY A 213 -11.46 -20.56 4.58
C GLY A 213 -12.29 -21.78 4.18
N ILE A 214 -13.10 -21.66 3.13
CA ILE A 214 -13.90 -22.77 2.59
C ILE A 214 -12.99 -23.87 2.02
N ILE A 215 -12.00 -23.48 1.22
CA ILE A 215 -11.05 -24.42 0.58
C ILE A 215 -10.20 -25.18 1.60
N MET A 216 -9.88 -24.56 2.74
CA MET A 216 -9.18 -25.24 3.84
C MET A 216 -10.00 -26.38 4.45
N ILE A 217 -11.33 -26.24 4.51
CA ILE A 217 -12.24 -27.23 5.10
C ILE A 217 -12.50 -28.39 4.13
N ILE A 218 -12.65 -28.11 2.84
CA ILE A 218 -12.89 -29.14 1.83
C ILE A 218 -11.70 -30.13 1.78
N ASN A 219 -12.01 -31.40 1.49
CA ASN A 219 -11.02 -32.44 1.24
C ASN A 219 -10.30 -32.23 -0.11
N CYS A 220 -9.37 -31.27 -0.13
CA CYS A 220 -8.49 -30.98 -1.26
C CYS A 220 -7.06 -31.52 -1.01
N PRO A 221 -6.25 -31.71 -2.07
CA PRO A 221 -4.84 -32.08 -1.93
C PRO A 221 -4.08 -31.12 -1.01
N LEU A 222 -3.14 -31.65 -0.21
CA LEU A 222 -2.35 -30.86 0.74
C LEU A 222 -1.63 -29.68 0.07
N PHE A 223 -1.16 -29.86 -1.17
CA PHE A 223 -0.52 -28.80 -1.95
C PHE A 223 -1.44 -27.57 -2.11
N VAL A 224 -2.71 -27.79 -2.50
CA VAL A 224 -3.70 -26.72 -2.67
C VAL A 224 -3.95 -26.00 -1.35
N LYS A 225 -4.05 -26.74 -0.23
CA LYS A 225 -4.23 -26.11 1.09
C LYS A 225 -3.06 -25.21 1.46
N MET A 226 -1.82 -25.69 1.27
CA MET A 226 -0.60 -24.91 1.55
C MET A 226 -0.52 -23.64 0.69
N GLU A 227 -0.91 -23.72 -0.57
CA GLU A 227 -0.97 -22.58 -1.47
C GLU A 227 -1.95 -21.50 -0.99
N PHE A 228 -3.18 -21.89 -0.65
CA PHE A 228 -4.19 -20.95 -0.12
C PHE A 228 -3.82 -20.36 1.25
N ILE A 229 -3.10 -21.12 2.11
CA ILE A 229 -2.52 -20.57 3.34
C ILE A 229 -1.50 -19.49 3.00
N THR A 230 -0.63 -19.73 2.04
CA THR A 230 0.41 -18.78 1.62
C THR A 230 -0.20 -17.50 1.00
N ILE A 231 -1.27 -17.66 0.20
CA ILE A 231 -2.05 -16.53 -0.32
C ILE A 231 -2.69 -15.74 0.82
N SER A 232 -3.29 -16.42 1.81
CA SER A 232 -3.93 -15.77 2.95
C SER A 232 -2.92 -14.93 3.77
N ILE A 233 -1.73 -15.47 4.02
CA ILE A 233 -0.64 -14.73 4.68
C ILE A 233 -0.24 -13.51 3.85
N SER A 234 -0.07 -13.67 2.54
CA SER A 234 0.32 -12.58 1.63
C SER A 234 -0.69 -11.42 1.64
N LEU A 235 -1.99 -11.73 1.66
CA LEU A 235 -3.06 -10.73 1.72
C LEU A 235 -3.11 -9.99 3.06
N LEU A 236 -2.86 -10.67 4.17
CA LEU A 236 -2.76 -10.03 5.50
C LEU A 236 -1.56 -9.10 5.57
N VAL A 237 -0.40 -9.54 5.05
CA VAL A 237 0.81 -8.69 4.94
C VAL A 237 0.52 -7.46 4.08
N GLN A 238 -0.27 -7.60 3.01
CA GLN A 238 -0.61 -6.47 2.14
C GLN A 238 -1.43 -5.38 2.85
N ILE A 239 -2.35 -5.75 3.75
CA ILE A 239 -3.10 -4.78 4.56
C ILE A 239 -2.16 -4.10 5.56
N TYR A 240 -1.27 -4.86 6.19
CA TYR A 240 -0.28 -4.33 7.12
C TYR A 240 0.67 -3.31 6.45
N ILE A 241 1.05 -3.54 5.18
CA ILE A 241 1.90 -2.63 4.38
C ILE A 241 1.35 -1.20 4.36
N TYR A 242 0.02 -1.01 4.29
CA TYR A 242 -0.58 0.32 4.34
C TYR A 242 -0.84 0.82 5.76
N ALA A 243 -1.27 -0.08 6.65
CA ALA A 243 -1.62 0.30 8.02
C ALA A 243 -0.41 0.83 8.80
N TRP A 244 0.77 0.24 8.60
CA TRP A 244 1.97 0.65 9.33
C TRP A 244 2.41 2.10 9.06
N PRO A 245 2.66 2.53 7.80
CA PRO A 245 3.02 3.91 7.53
C PRO A 245 1.86 4.89 7.80
N ALA A 246 0.60 4.48 7.65
CA ALA A 246 -0.55 5.34 7.95
C ALA A 246 -0.63 5.67 9.46
N ASP A 247 -0.48 4.66 10.32
CA ASP A 247 -0.45 4.80 11.78
C ASP A 247 0.73 5.69 12.21
N TYR A 248 1.90 5.46 11.64
CA TYR A 248 3.10 6.22 11.94
C TYR A 248 3.02 7.68 11.45
N MET A 249 2.41 7.93 10.29
CA MET A 249 2.13 9.28 9.78
C MET A 249 1.17 10.03 10.70
N GLN A 250 0.11 9.37 11.17
CA GLN A 250 -0.85 9.94 12.11
C GLN A 250 -0.14 10.34 13.42
N ASP A 251 0.66 9.44 13.99
CA ASP A 251 1.47 9.71 15.17
C ASP A 251 2.42 10.89 14.97
N MET A 252 3.10 10.95 13.82
CA MET A 252 4.03 12.03 13.54
C MET A 252 3.33 13.38 13.41
N SER A 253 2.13 13.40 12.81
CA SER A 253 1.31 14.61 12.73
C SER A 253 0.89 15.15 14.10
N ILE A 254 0.68 14.27 15.09
CA ILE A 254 0.38 14.63 16.49
C ILE A 254 1.66 15.07 17.21
N ASN A 255 2.77 14.38 16.98
CA ASN A 255 4.04 14.67 17.63
C ASN A 255 4.60 16.05 17.27
N VAL A 256 4.25 16.61 16.11
CA VAL A 256 4.56 18.02 15.78
C VAL A 256 4.03 18.96 16.86
N LEU A 257 2.77 18.77 17.26
CA LEU A 257 2.13 19.61 18.28
C LEU A 257 2.74 19.34 19.66
N ARG A 258 3.02 18.07 19.99
CA ARG A 258 3.69 17.69 21.24
C ARG A 258 5.09 18.29 21.35
N SER A 259 5.83 18.34 20.24
CA SER A 259 7.15 18.99 20.20
C SER A 259 7.04 20.52 20.33
N ALA A 260 5.98 21.13 19.80
CA ALA A 260 5.70 22.55 20.02
C ALA A 260 5.47 22.83 21.51
N TYR A 261 4.66 22.00 22.17
CA TYR A 261 4.34 22.11 23.59
C TYR A 261 5.54 21.90 24.51
N ASN A 262 6.41 20.94 24.18
CA ASN A 262 7.62 20.64 24.94
C ASN A 262 8.76 21.65 24.69
N SER A 263 8.59 22.60 23.77
CA SER A 263 9.55 23.68 23.57
C SER A 263 9.53 24.67 24.75
N ILE A 264 10.57 25.51 24.87
CA ILE A 264 10.66 26.53 25.92
C ILE A 264 9.81 27.74 25.53
N TRP A 265 8.53 27.53 25.21
CA TRP A 265 7.61 28.54 24.68
C TRP A 265 7.28 29.62 25.72
N TYR A 266 7.30 29.26 27.01
CA TYR A 266 6.99 30.16 28.11
C TYR A 266 8.09 31.23 28.35
N GLU A 267 9.31 31.02 27.86
CA GLU A 267 10.39 32.02 27.88
C GLU A 267 10.43 32.88 26.61
N GLN A 268 9.59 32.56 25.61
CA GLN A 268 9.54 33.31 24.35
C GLN A 268 8.71 34.58 24.47
N THR A 269 8.83 35.44 23.45
CA THR A 269 8.04 36.65 23.31
C THR A 269 6.53 36.36 23.31
N LEU A 270 5.75 37.34 23.77
CA LEU A 270 4.29 37.23 23.90
C LEU A 270 3.59 36.87 22.57
N ASP A 271 4.11 37.36 21.45
CA ASP A 271 3.58 37.04 20.12
C ASP A 271 3.92 35.61 19.68
N MET A 272 5.09 35.09 20.08
CA MET A 272 5.47 33.69 19.84
C MET A 272 4.58 32.74 20.65
N GLN A 273 4.30 33.08 21.91
CA GLN A 273 3.38 32.32 22.76
C GLN A 273 1.97 32.25 22.17
N LYS A 274 1.42 33.39 21.72
CA LYS A 274 0.11 33.43 21.04
C LYS A 274 0.08 32.58 19.78
N THR A 275 1.14 32.64 18.97
CA THR A 275 1.23 31.89 17.71
C THR A 275 1.34 30.39 17.96
N LEU A 276 2.13 29.96 18.96
CA LEU A 276 2.21 28.57 19.38
C LEU A 276 0.88 28.07 19.95
N LEU A 277 0.17 28.91 20.71
CA LEU A 277 -1.17 28.56 21.20
C LEU A 277 -2.14 28.32 20.05
N ILE A 278 -2.13 29.17 19.02
CA ILE A 278 -2.96 29.00 17.81
C ILE A 278 -2.60 27.69 17.09
N MET A 279 -1.31 27.41 16.95
CA MET A 279 -0.82 26.15 16.37
C MET A 279 -1.31 24.93 17.16
N MET A 280 -1.25 24.99 18.49
CA MET A 280 -1.69 23.91 19.38
C MET A 280 -3.21 23.77 19.47
N ALA A 281 -3.97 24.85 19.27
CA ALA A 281 -5.42 24.82 19.18
C ALA A 281 -5.90 24.17 17.87
N TYR A 282 -5.09 24.23 16.80
CA TYR A 282 -5.41 23.65 15.50
C TYR A 282 -5.08 22.13 15.44
N GLN A 283 -5.81 21.33 16.21
CA GLN A 283 -5.60 19.88 16.44
C GLN A 283 -6.32 18.96 15.45
N LYS A 284 -5.93 18.92 14.17
CA LYS A 284 -6.53 17.96 13.23
C LYS A 284 -5.53 16.91 12.71
N PRO A 285 -5.29 15.77 13.41
CA PRO A 285 -4.34 14.77 12.93
C PRO A 285 -4.65 14.35 11.48
N VAL A 286 -3.61 14.05 10.70
CA VAL A 286 -3.82 13.51 9.35
C VAL A 286 -4.17 12.05 9.51
N THR A 287 -5.47 11.75 9.45
CA THR A 287 -5.98 10.38 9.57
C THR A 287 -6.27 9.80 8.20
N PHE A 288 -5.97 8.52 8.04
CA PHE A 288 -6.36 7.76 6.88
C PHE A 288 -7.72 7.12 7.14
N SER A 289 -8.79 7.68 6.58
CA SER A 289 -10.15 7.14 6.71
C SER A 289 -10.77 6.85 5.35
N ILE A 290 -11.66 5.87 5.32
CA ILE A 290 -12.50 5.55 4.15
C ILE A 290 -13.95 5.62 4.63
N ASN A 291 -14.69 6.61 4.11
CA ASN A 291 -16.11 6.77 4.41
C ASN A 291 -16.84 5.43 4.29
N VAL A 292 -17.69 5.11 5.26
CA VAL A 292 -18.54 3.90 5.35
C VAL A 292 -17.86 2.61 5.82
N LEU A 293 -16.64 2.29 5.38
CA LEU A 293 -16.02 0.97 5.65
C LEU A 293 -14.94 1.00 6.75
N LEU A 294 -14.18 2.09 6.83
CA LEU A 294 -12.98 2.16 7.66
C LEU A 294 -12.88 3.52 8.38
N PRO A 295 -13.16 3.57 9.69
CA PRO A 295 -13.05 4.82 10.43
C PRO A 295 -11.61 5.34 10.44
N GLU A 296 -10.61 4.50 10.73
CA GLU A 296 -9.19 4.85 10.68
C GLU A 296 -8.32 3.62 10.31
N LEU A 297 -7.44 3.77 9.32
CA LEU A 297 -6.44 2.77 8.94
C LEU A 297 -5.26 2.82 9.92
N THR A 298 -5.39 2.09 11.02
CA THR A 298 -4.39 2.01 12.09
C THR A 298 -3.86 0.59 12.24
N LEU A 299 -2.77 0.43 13.00
CA LEU A 299 -2.30 -0.90 13.39
C LEU A 299 -3.37 -1.67 14.18
N ARG A 300 -4.22 -0.97 14.95
CA ARG A 300 -5.36 -1.55 15.67
C ARG A 300 -6.38 -2.15 14.71
N TYR A 301 -6.70 -1.45 13.62
CA TYR A 301 -7.56 -1.99 12.57
C TYR A 301 -6.96 -3.27 11.97
N CYS A 302 -5.66 -3.28 11.68
CA CYS A 302 -4.99 -4.48 11.16
C CYS A 302 -5.13 -5.68 12.12
N CYS A 303 -4.96 -5.47 13.43
CA CYS A 303 -5.14 -6.53 14.43
C CYS A 303 -6.60 -7.03 14.47
N SER A 304 -7.58 -6.11 14.46
CA SER A 304 -9.00 -6.48 14.41
C SER A 304 -9.35 -7.24 13.14
N TYR A 305 -8.79 -6.83 11.99
CA TYR A 305 -8.97 -7.49 10.71
C TYR A 305 -8.47 -8.93 10.73
N VAL A 306 -7.25 -9.17 11.23
CA VAL A 306 -6.68 -10.51 11.38
C VAL A 306 -7.55 -11.37 12.30
N SER A 307 -7.99 -10.81 13.44
CA SER A 307 -8.86 -11.52 14.38
C SER A 307 -10.21 -11.90 13.75
N ASN A 308 -10.82 -11.00 12.98
CA ASN A 308 -12.07 -11.26 12.27
C ASN A 308 -11.89 -12.35 11.20
N ALA A 309 -10.78 -12.34 10.45
CA ALA A 309 -10.49 -13.37 9.46
C ALA A 309 -10.38 -14.76 10.11
N LEU A 310 -9.65 -14.88 11.23
CA LEU A 310 -9.55 -16.13 11.99
C LEU A 310 -10.91 -16.57 12.56
N SER A 311 -11.71 -15.62 13.06
CA SER A 311 -13.06 -15.90 13.57
C SER A 311 -13.97 -16.44 12.47
N ILE A 312 -13.93 -15.86 11.26
CA ILE A 312 -14.66 -16.36 10.08
C ILE A 312 -14.24 -17.80 9.76
N PHE A 313 -12.94 -18.14 9.82
CA PHE A 313 -12.49 -19.50 9.58
C PHE A 313 -13.03 -20.50 10.61
N THR A 314 -13.05 -20.11 11.89
CA THR A 314 -13.64 -20.95 12.94
C THR A 314 -15.15 -21.11 12.75
N ALA A 315 -15.87 -20.05 12.41
CA ALA A 315 -17.30 -20.09 12.17
C ALA A 315 -17.66 -20.95 10.95
N LEU A 316 -16.95 -20.77 9.83
CA LEU A 316 -17.12 -21.58 8.62
C LEU A 316 -16.88 -23.06 8.92
N ARG A 317 -15.83 -23.38 9.70
CA ARG A 317 -15.55 -24.75 10.12
C ARG A 317 -16.71 -25.34 10.91
N ALA A 318 -17.23 -24.60 11.89
CA ALA A 318 -18.35 -25.07 12.70
C ALA A 318 -19.64 -25.30 11.88
N VAL A 319 -19.92 -24.47 10.87
CA VAL A 319 -21.08 -24.65 10.00
C VAL A 319 -20.93 -25.87 9.10
N VAL A 320 -19.74 -26.07 8.51
CA VAL A 320 -19.50 -27.18 7.57
C VAL A 320 -19.36 -28.52 8.28
N GLU A 321 -18.85 -28.58 9.52
CA GLU A 321 -18.81 -29.84 10.31
C GLU A 321 -20.20 -30.31 10.77
N VAL A 322 -21.21 -29.44 10.76
CA VAL A 322 -22.60 -29.74 11.17
C VAL A 322 -23.46 -30.25 10.00
N THR A 323 -23.00 -30.08 8.75
CA THR A 323 -23.68 -30.54 7.52
C THR A 323 -23.04 -31.80 6.95
#